data_AF-A0A961Z997-F1
#
_entry.id   AF-A0A961Z997-F1
#
_cell.length_a   1.000
_cell.length_b   1.000
_cell.length_c   1.000
_cell.angle_alpha   90.00
_cell.angle_beta   90.00
_cell.angle_gamma   90.00
#
_symmetry.space_group_name_H-M   'P 1'
#
loop_
_entity.id
_entity.type
_entity.pdbx_description
1 polymer ?
#
loop_
_entity_poly.entity_id
_entity_poly.type
_entity_poly.pdbx_seq_one_letter_code
_entity_poly.pdbx_strand_id
1 'polypeptide(L)' 'GRFDLVVSDLDMPGLDGMGLVARVTPHTKLKVLLISALSEELQRARGFPADRVGTLEKPFTLEQLKSRVRALITG' A
#
# COMPACT_ATOMS: atom_id res chain seq x y z
N GLY A 1 2.51 -5.88 -19.77
CA GLY A 1 1.66 -6.57 -18.78
C GLY A 1 1.03 -5.56 -17.86
N ARG A 2 -0.15 -5.86 -17.29
CA ARG A 2 -0.83 -5.02 -16.30
C ARG A 2 -0.54 -5.57 -14.90
N PHE A 3 -0.20 -4.72 -13.95
CA PHE A 3 -0.03 -5.11 -12.55
C PHE A 3 -1.35 -4.97 -11.79
N ASP A 4 -1.64 -5.90 -10.90
CA ASP A 4 -2.85 -5.89 -10.08
C ASP A 4 -2.61 -5.28 -8.68
N LEU A 5 -1.37 -5.34 -8.17
CA LEU A 5 -0.96 -4.79 -6.88
C LEU A 5 0.49 -4.29 -6.95
N VAL A 6 0.76 -3.16 -6.29
CA VAL A 6 2.11 -2.70 -5.96
C VAL A 6 2.30 -2.75 -4.45
N VAL A 7 3.44 -3.26 -4.02
CA VAL A 7 3.90 -3.17 -2.63
C VAL A 7 5.02 -2.13 -2.58
N SER A 8 4.89 -1.11 -1.74
CA SER A 8 5.83 0.01 -1.66
C SER A 8 6.16 0.34 -0.22
N ASP A 9 7.41 0.74 0.01
CA ASP A 9 7.75 1.45 1.26
C ASP A 9 7.07 2.82 1.26
N LEU A 10 6.84 3.36 2.45
CA LEU A 10 6.34 4.72 2.61
C LEU A 10 7.50 5.71 2.52
N ASP A 11 8.60 5.41 3.21
CA ASP A 11 9.81 6.23 3.22
C ASP A 11 10.71 5.88 2.03
N MET A 12 10.50 6.58 0.92
CA MET A 12 11.35 6.46 -0.27
C MET A 12 11.89 7.83 -0.69
N PRO A 13 13.16 7.92 -1.12
CA PRO A 13 13.69 9.17 -1.67
C PRO A 13 12.99 9.52 -2.99
N GLY A 14 12.72 10.81 -3.18
CA GLY A 14 12.03 11.30 -4.38
C GLY A 14 10.52 11.22 -4.24
N LEU A 15 9.91 10.18 -4.85
CA LEU A 15 8.47 9.95 -4.73
C LEU A 15 8.22 8.96 -3.59
N ASP A 16 7.68 9.46 -2.49
CA ASP A 16 7.31 8.65 -1.33
C ASP A 16 6.07 7.78 -1.62
N GLY A 17 5.78 6.84 -0.72
CA GLY A 17 4.65 5.93 -0.90
C GLY A 17 3.30 6.65 -0.98
N MET A 18 3.15 7.78 -0.29
CA MET A 18 1.92 8.59 -0.34
C MET A 18 1.76 9.30 -1.69
N GLY A 19 2.84 9.88 -2.20
CA GLY A 19 2.89 10.48 -3.54
C GLY A 19 2.64 9.45 -4.63
N LEU A 20 3.13 8.22 -4.47
CA LEU A 20 2.80 7.11 -5.36
C LEU A 20 1.29 6.85 -5.37
N VAL A 21 0.66 6.69 -4.21
CA VAL A 21 -0.78 6.46 -4.08
C VAL A 21 -1.59 7.59 -4.74
N ALA A 22 -1.24 8.85 -4.43
CA ALA A 22 -1.91 10.02 -5.00
C ALA A 22 -1.80 10.08 -6.52
N ARG A 23 -0.67 9.64 -7.10
CA ARG A 23 -0.43 9.66 -8.54
C ARG A 23 -1.13 8.53 -9.29
N VAL A 24 -1.19 7.33 -8.72
CA VAL A 24 -1.67 6.14 -9.45
C VAL A 24 -3.15 5.84 -9.24
N THR A 25 -3.69 6.14 -8.05
CA THR A 25 -5.07 5.76 -7.72
C THR A 25 -6.15 6.51 -8.54
N PRO A 26 -6.00 7.78 -8.95
CA PRO A 26 -7.05 8.45 -9.74
C PRO A 26 -7.21 7.89 -11.17
N HIS A 27 -6.15 7.32 -11.74
CA HIS A 27 -6.09 7.00 -13.17
C HIS A 27 -6.08 5.51 -13.48
N THR A 28 -6.00 4.66 -12.45
CA THR A 28 -5.82 3.22 -12.63
C THR A 28 -6.69 2.43 -11.65
N LYS A 29 -6.85 1.12 -11.88
CA LYS A 29 -7.40 0.17 -10.89
C LYS A 29 -6.33 -0.48 -10.02
N LEU A 30 -5.10 0.01 -10.10
CA LEU A 30 -3.97 -0.55 -9.36
C LEU A 30 -4.23 -0.41 -7.86
N LYS A 31 -4.07 -1.52 -7.15
CA LYS A 31 -4.09 -1.55 -5.68
C LYS A 31 -2.67 -1.28 -5.16
N VAL A 32 -2.56 -0.63 -4.00
CA VAL A 32 -1.26 -0.31 -3.37
C VAL A 32 -1.25 -0.83 -1.95
N LEU A 33 -0.21 -1.56 -1.57
CA LEU A 33 0.09 -1.93 -0.19
C LEU A 33 1.28 -1.11 0.28
N LEU A 34 1.05 -0.18 1.20
CA LEU A 34 2.08 0.63 1.83
C LEU A 34 2.66 -0.09 3.05
N ILE A 35 3.97 -0.03 3.16
CA ILE A 35 4.74 -0.62 4.25
C ILE A 35 5.51 0.49 4.96
N SER A 36 5.44 0.59 6.29
CA SER A 36 6.28 1.52 7.08
C SER A 36 6.54 0.94 8.47
N ALA A 37 7.64 1.36 9.12
CA ALA A 37 7.92 1.09 10.52
C ALA A 37 7.16 2.02 11.49
N LEU A 38 6.65 3.15 10.99
CA LEU A 38 5.94 4.14 11.78
C LEU A 38 4.43 4.03 11.53
N SER A 39 3.68 3.59 12.54
CA SER A 39 2.24 3.40 12.42
C SER A 39 1.49 4.70 12.10
N GLU A 40 1.97 5.85 12.59
CA GLU A 40 1.42 7.18 12.33
C GLU A 40 1.44 7.55 10.84
N GLU A 41 2.43 7.08 10.10
CA GLU A 41 2.53 7.34 8.67
C GLU A 41 1.50 6.55 7.88
N LEU A 42 1.28 5.30 8.29
CA LEU A 42 0.23 4.44 7.74
C LEU A 42 -1.16 4.98 8.07
N GLN A 43 -1.34 5.76 9.14
CA GLN A 43 -2.62 6.44 9.41
C GLN A 43 -3.00 7.41 8.30
N ARG A 44 -2.02 8.08 7.67
CA ARG A 44 -2.28 9.00 6.55
C ARG A 44 -2.91 8.29 5.35
N ALA A 45 -2.63 6.99 5.18
CA ALA A 45 -3.21 6.19 4.11
C ALA A 45 -4.70 5.85 4.34
N ARG A 46 -5.24 6.04 5.56
CA ARG A 46 -6.67 5.82 5.86
C ARG A 46 -7.61 6.78 5.14
N GLY A 47 -7.08 7.88 4.58
CA GLY A 47 -7.85 8.77 3.71
C GLY A 47 -8.19 8.19 2.33
N PHE A 48 -7.59 7.03 1.97
CA PHE A 48 -7.83 6.35 0.71
C PHE A 48 -8.80 5.17 0.85
N PRO A 49 -9.48 4.77 -0.23
CA PRO A 49 -10.38 3.61 -0.20
C PRO A 49 -9.64 2.34 0.22
N ALA A 50 -10.15 1.65 1.25
CA ALA A 50 -9.49 0.49 1.85
C ALA A 50 -9.40 -0.73 0.90
N ASP A 51 -10.26 -0.80 -0.12
CA ASP A 51 -10.23 -1.77 -1.20
C ASP A 51 -9.12 -1.49 -2.23
N ARG A 52 -8.53 -0.29 -2.18
CA ARG A 52 -7.51 0.19 -3.11
C ARG A 52 -6.16 0.41 -2.47
N VAL A 53 -6.14 0.81 -1.19
CA VAL A 53 -4.92 1.13 -0.45
C VAL A 53 -4.92 0.37 0.86
N GLY A 54 -4.02 -0.60 0.96
CA GLY A 54 -3.75 -1.32 2.20
C GLY A 54 -2.48 -0.80 2.87
N THR A 55 -2.36 -1.13 4.17
CA THR A 55 -1.18 -0.81 4.97
C THR A 55 -0.68 -2.05 5.72
N LEU A 56 0.63 -2.12 5.92
CA LEU A 56 1.30 -3.15 6.72
C LEU A 56 2.46 -2.52 7.51
N GLU A 57 2.45 -2.70 8.83
CA GLU A 57 3.47 -2.16 9.72
C GLU A 57 4.69 -3.10 9.82
N LYS A 58 5.90 -2.54 9.84
CA LYS A 58 7.15 -3.24 10.12
C LYS A 58 7.43 -3.28 11.63
N PRO A 59 7.99 -4.36 12.18
CA PRO A 59 8.34 -5.61 11.49
C PRO A 59 7.11 -6.50 11.24
N PHE A 60 7.12 -7.22 10.11
CA PHE A 60 6.07 -8.17 9.76
C PHE A 60 6.67 -9.52 9.34
N THR A 61 5.87 -10.56 9.50
CA THR A 61 6.15 -11.90 9.01
C THR A 61 5.71 -12.04 7.55
N LEU A 62 6.27 -13.04 6.86
CA LEU A 62 5.85 -13.37 5.49
C LEU A 62 4.34 -13.73 5.42
N GLU A 63 3.80 -14.37 6.45
CA GLU A 63 2.37 -14.71 6.51
C GLU A 63 1.48 -13.47 6.65
N GLN A 64 1.90 -12.47 7.42
CA GLN A 64 1.19 -11.18 7.49
C GLN A 64 1.19 -10.48 6.12
N LEU A 65 2.32 -10.46 5.42
CA LEU A 65 2.41 -9.91 4.07
C LEU A 65 1.47 -10.65 3.10
N LYS A 66 1.54 -11.99 3.05
CA LYS A 66 0.67 -12.81 2.20
C LYS A 66 -0.81 -12.58 2.50
N SER A 67 -1.18 -12.53 3.78
CA SER A 67 -2.56 -12.27 4.21
C SER A 67 -3.04 -10.92 3.70
N ARG A 68 -2.22 -9.87 3.81
CA ARG A 68 -2.57 -8.52 3.35
C ARG A 68 -2.69 -8.43 1.82
N VAL A 69 -1.78 -9.08 1.09
CA VAL A 69 -1.85 -9.20 -0.37
C VAL A 69 -3.14 -9.89 -0.81
N ARG A 70 -3.51 -11.02 -0.17
CA ARG A 70 -4.76 -11.73 -0.47
C ARG A 70 -5.99 -10.88 -0.18
N ALA A 71 -6.02 -10.21 0.97
CA ALA A 71 -7.13 -9.31 1.32
C ALA A 71 -7.34 -8.21 0.27
N LEU A 72 -6.25 -7.68 -0.30
CA LEU A 72 -6.34 -6.68 -1.36
C LEU A 72 -6.75 -7.28 -2.70
N ILE A 73 -6.22 -8.43 -3.12
CA ILE A 73 -6.48 -8.93 -4.49
C ILE A 73 -7.81 -9.70 -4.59
N THR A 74 -8.22 -10.39 -3.53
CA THR A 74 -9.42 -11.24 -3.51
C THR A 74 -10.70 -10.51 -3.09
N GLY A 75 -10.58 -9.33 -2.46
CA GLY A 75 -11.70 -8.42 -2.21
C GLY A 75 -11.99 -7.56 -3.44
#